data_AF-A0A964AMZ3-F1
#
_entry.id   AF-A0A964AMZ3-F1
#
_cell.length_a   1.000
_cell.length_b   1.000
_cell.length_c   1.000
_cell.angle_alpha   90.00
_cell.angle_beta   90.00
_cell.angle_gamma   90.00
#
_symmetry.space_group_name_H-M   'P 1'
#
loop_
_entity.id
_entity.type
_entity.pdbx_description
1 polymer ?
#
loop_
_entity_poly.entity_id
_entity_poly.type
_entity_poly.pdbx_seq_one_letter_code
_entity_poly.pdbx_strand_id
1 'polypeptide(L)'
;MILLLPLLGAGCVSSQVPDRFLVVDRQDGEYGTFARAMPALTDPRHMDGELGRGFRGGFFRISLLSEDLDVEYVEGGAIDLRYVVRDGMGVPLDEDGLILWTYYHTLAAARGQLTEAGIDLSGIFPINFAYQPIFVTEDFFSGENAAYVSGGVHMFMLLPDMVEEVIPLAANPGVIRHEFGHALFHAVTVGDPKASAPYDSLDDDTSSSVSALDEGFADMLATLTLDDPNFFVISIPSMQSRDVTGDWQASPALYPSGDPLNFDPYALGTVYASLAWDLRERTSPETALEHVIGALEDWAAEEAWSAPDRWAELLVEHAYADSASLGLSMCDAYAFRFPDNTAPEPCG
;
A
#
# COMPACT_ATOMS: atom_id res chain seq x y z
N MET A 1 14.28 -16.53 -10.68
CA MET A 1 14.15 -17.18 -12.01
C MET A 1 12.92 -18.08 -12.01
N ILE A 2 11.77 -17.52 -12.37
CA ILE A 2 10.51 -18.26 -12.49
C ILE A 2 10.62 -19.13 -13.75
N LEU A 3 10.72 -20.45 -13.58
CA LEU A 3 10.83 -21.41 -14.67
C LEU A 3 9.48 -21.54 -15.39
N LEU A 4 9.29 -20.75 -16.44
CA LEU A 4 8.20 -20.96 -17.39
C LEU A 4 8.38 -22.33 -18.07
N LEU A 5 7.55 -23.31 -17.68
CA LEU A 5 7.55 -24.66 -18.23
C LEU A 5 7.29 -24.62 -19.76
N PRO A 6 8.10 -25.29 -20.61
CA PRO A 6 7.92 -25.28 -22.05
C PRO A 6 6.60 -25.97 -22.44
N LEU A 7 5.71 -25.18 -23.03
CA LEU A 7 4.38 -25.56 -23.53
C LEU A 7 4.48 -26.15 -24.94
N LEU A 8 4.60 -27.49 -25.05
CA LEU A 8 4.47 -28.20 -26.31
C LEU A 8 3.18 -29.04 -26.31
N GLY A 9 2.06 -28.41 -26.69
CA GLY A 9 0.79 -29.09 -26.90
C GLY A 9 -0.30 -28.13 -27.34
N ALA A 10 -0.72 -28.22 -28.60
CA ALA A 10 -1.89 -27.52 -29.13
C ALA A 10 -3.17 -28.16 -28.57
N GLY A 11 -3.47 -27.90 -27.29
CA GLY A 11 -4.72 -28.28 -26.65
C GLY A 11 -5.84 -27.31 -27.04
N CYS A 12 -7.05 -27.83 -27.26
CA CYS A 12 -8.25 -27.00 -27.43
C CYS A 12 -8.46 -26.12 -26.18
N VAL A 13 -8.79 -24.85 -26.39
CA VAL A 13 -9.16 -23.92 -25.31
C VAL A 13 -10.42 -24.47 -24.64
N SER A 14 -10.27 -25.00 -23.42
CA SER A 14 -11.40 -25.43 -22.60
C SER A 14 -12.26 -24.22 -22.27
N SER A 15 -13.58 -24.32 -22.45
CA SER A 15 -14.54 -23.29 -22.02
C SER A 15 -14.78 -23.29 -20.50
N GLN A 16 -13.98 -24.05 -19.72
CA GLN A 16 -14.07 -24.03 -18.27
C GLN A 16 -13.56 -22.70 -17.73
N VAL A 17 -14.37 -22.09 -16.87
CA VAL A 17 -13.91 -21.00 -16.00
C VAL A 17 -13.01 -21.63 -14.94
N PRO A 18 -11.78 -21.14 -14.74
CA PRO A 18 -10.89 -21.65 -13.70
C PRO A 18 -11.47 -21.39 -12.30
N ASP A 19 -11.22 -22.30 -11.35
CA ASP A 19 -11.62 -22.14 -9.95
C ASP A 19 -10.52 -21.50 -9.09
N ARG A 20 -9.28 -21.54 -9.58
CA ARG A 20 -8.07 -20.98 -8.97
C ARG A 20 -7.19 -20.33 -10.03
N PHE A 21 -6.33 -19.43 -9.62
CA PHE A 21 -5.47 -18.64 -10.51
C PHE A 21 -4.04 -18.69 -10.00
N LEU A 22 -3.08 -18.76 -10.92
CA LEU A 22 -1.67 -18.63 -10.58
C LEU A 22 -1.36 -17.16 -10.29
N VAL A 23 -0.97 -16.86 -9.06
CA VAL A 23 -0.62 -15.51 -8.58
C VAL A 23 0.71 -15.54 -7.85
N VAL A 24 1.39 -14.40 -7.74
CA VAL A 24 2.47 -14.23 -6.78
C VAL A 24 1.84 -14.01 -5.39
N ASP A 25 2.33 -14.72 -4.39
CA ASP A 25 1.84 -14.61 -3.01
C ASP A 25 2.98 -14.96 -2.05
N ARG A 26 2.77 -14.69 -0.76
CA ARG A 26 3.68 -15.10 0.32
C ARG A 26 3.07 -16.27 1.08
N GLN A 27 3.83 -17.34 1.25
CA GLN A 27 3.41 -18.50 2.05
C GLN A 27 4.59 -18.99 2.88
N ASP A 28 4.36 -19.18 4.18
CA ASP A 28 5.39 -19.65 5.12
C ASP A 28 6.67 -18.78 5.12
N GLY A 29 6.50 -17.47 4.89
CA GLY A 29 7.59 -16.50 4.85
C GLY A 29 8.27 -16.33 3.48
N GLU A 30 7.96 -17.17 2.51
CA GLU A 30 8.60 -17.16 1.19
C GLU A 30 7.63 -16.65 0.10
N TYR A 31 8.15 -15.83 -0.81
CA TYR A 31 7.42 -15.43 -2.00
C TYR A 31 7.55 -16.50 -3.10
N GLY A 32 6.46 -16.73 -3.80
CA GLY A 32 6.41 -17.70 -4.89
C GLY A 32 5.15 -17.55 -5.72
N THR A 33 4.96 -18.45 -6.69
CA THR A 33 3.71 -18.51 -7.45
C THR A 33 2.83 -19.62 -6.92
N PHE A 34 1.58 -19.29 -6.63
CA PHE A 34 0.63 -20.20 -5.98
C PHE A 34 -0.73 -20.15 -6.65
N ALA A 35 -1.44 -21.28 -6.61
CA ALA A 35 -2.82 -21.36 -7.06
C ALA A 35 -3.76 -20.85 -5.96
N ARG A 36 -4.47 -19.75 -6.19
CA ARG A 36 -5.39 -19.13 -5.23
C ARG A 36 -6.79 -18.99 -5.80
N ALA A 37 -7.81 -19.19 -4.96
CA ALA A 37 -9.19 -18.91 -5.33
C ALA A 37 -9.43 -17.40 -5.24
N MET A 38 -10.13 -16.83 -6.22
CA MET A 38 -10.47 -15.41 -6.25
C MET A 38 -11.98 -15.23 -6.46
N PRO A 39 -12.82 -15.53 -5.44
CA PRO A 39 -14.28 -15.48 -5.61
C PRO A 39 -14.81 -14.07 -5.91
N ALA A 40 -14.08 -13.02 -5.52
CA ALA A 40 -14.42 -11.63 -5.82
C ALA A 40 -14.22 -11.27 -7.30
N LEU A 41 -13.40 -12.03 -8.05
CA LEU A 41 -13.11 -11.78 -9.46
C LEU A 41 -14.10 -12.54 -10.35
N THR A 42 -15.14 -11.84 -10.81
CA THR A 42 -16.26 -12.46 -11.55
C THR A 42 -15.99 -12.68 -13.03
N ASP A 43 -15.17 -11.83 -13.65
CA ASP A 43 -14.68 -11.96 -15.01
C ASP A 43 -13.15 -11.86 -15.02
N PRO A 44 -12.44 -12.99 -14.86
CA PRO A 44 -10.98 -12.99 -14.80
C PRO A 44 -10.32 -12.65 -16.14
N ARG A 45 -11.06 -12.65 -17.25
CA ARG A 45 -10.54 -12.30 -18.56
C ARG A 45 -10.50 -10.79 -18.74
N HIS A 46 -11.54 -10.09 -18.28
CA HIS A 46 -11.64 -8.64 -18.41
C HIS A 46 -11.30 -7.88 -17.12
N MET A 47 -10.88 -8.60 -16.08
CA MET A 47 -10.55 -8.06 -14.75
C MET A 47 -11.70 -7.26 -14.13
N ASP A 48 -12.88 -7.87 -14.10
CA ASP A 48 -14.10 -7.27 -13.53
C ASP A 48 -14.60 -8.10 -12.34
N GLY A 49 -14.96 -7.43 -11.25
CA GLY A 49 -15.48 -8.09 -10.06
C GLY A 49 -15.85 -7.13 -8.94
N GLU A 50 -16.04 -7.70 -7.75
CA GLU A 50 -16.53 -6.99 -6.57
C GLU A 50 -15.61 -5.86 -6.10
N LEU A 51 -14.30 -6.04 -6.23
CA LEU A 51 -13.31 -5.06 -5.76
C LEU A 51 -13.17 -3.86 -6.69
N GLY A 52 -13.69 -3.95 -7.92
CA GLY A 52 -13.51 -2.95 -8.96
C GLY A 52 -13.14 -3.56 -10.30
N ARG A 53 -12.97 -2.68 -11.28
CA ARG A 53 -12.76 -3.02 -12.68
C ARG A 53 -11.42 -2.48 -13.19
N GLY A 54 -10.76 -3.30 -14.02
CA GLY A 54 -9.53 -2.95 -14.71
C GLY A 54 -9.73 -2.33 -16.09
N PHE A 55 -8.89 -1.35 -16.41
CA PHE A 55 -8.79 -0.71 -17.72
C PHE A 55 -7.36 -0.84 -18.26
N ARG A 56 -7.20 -1.04 -19.57
CA ARG A 56 -5.89 -1.02 -20.25
C ARG A 56 -5.67 0.32 -20.92
N GLY A 57 -4.57 1.00 -20.59
CA GLY A 57 -4.28 2.32 -21.09
C GLY A 57 -5.11 3.40 -20.39
N GLY A 58 -5.66 4.33 -21.19
CA GLY A 58 -6.27 5.55 -20.65
C GLY A 58 -5.20 6.59 -20.29
N PHE A 59 -5.61 7.69 -19.69
CA PHE A 59 -4.65 8.71 -19.23
C PHE A 59 -5.21 9.57 -18.11
N PHE A 60 -4.31 10.05 -17.26
CA PHE A 60 -4.63 10.99 -16.18
C PHE A 60 -4.45 12.43 -16.69
N ARG A 61 -5.44 13.26 -16.43
CA ARG A 61 -5.39 14.72 -16.62
C ARG A 61 -5.29 15.36 -15.26
N ILE A 62 -4.27 16.20 -15.09
CA ILE A 62 -4.08 16.97 -13.86
C ILE A 62 -4.41 18.43 -14.19
N SER A 63 -5.40 18.98 -13.51
CA SER A 63 -5.71 20.41 -13.59
C SER A 63 -4.85 21.17 -12.58
N LEU A 64 -3.83 21.86 -13.07
CA LEU A 64 -3.01 22.79 -12.26
C LEU A 64 -3.64 24.18 -12.09
N LEU A 65 -4.85 24.39 -12.62
CA LEU A 65 -5.54 25.68 -12.60
C LEU A 65 -6.63 25.77 -11.52
N SER A 66 -6.96 24.66 -10.87
CA SER A 66 -7.85 24.62 -9.71
C SER A 66 -7.09 24.99 -8.44
N GLU A 67 -7.80 25.51 -7.43
CA GLU A 67 -7.21 25.76 -6.11
C GLU A 67 -6.78 24.45 -5.44
N ASP A 68 -7.48 23.35 -5.75
CA ASP A 68 -7.15 21.98 -5.35
C ASP A 68 -6.56 21.18 -6.52
N LEU A 69 -5.73 20.19 -6.22
CA LEU A 69 -5.28 19.21 -7.21
C LEU A 69 -6.50 18.38 -7.66
N ASP A 70 -6.97 18.62 -8.89
CA ASP A 70 -8.06 17.88 -9.51
C ASP A 70 -7.50 16.97 -10.61
N VAL A 71 -7.59 15.67 -10.37
CA VAL A 71 -7.13 14.60 -11.24
C VAL A 71 -8.36 13.94 -11.85
N GLU A 72 -8.40 13.87 -13.18
CA GLU A 72 -9.41 13.14 -13.95
C GLU A 72 -8.73 11.95 -14.64
N TYR A 73 -9.30 10.75 -14.56
CA TYR A 73 -8.90 9.62 -15.39
C TYR A 73 -9.84 9.46 -16.59
N VAL A 74 -9.26 9.50 -17.79
CA VAL A 74 -9.96 9.15 -19.03
C VAL A 74 -9.79 7.66 -19.28
N GLU A 75 -10.89 6.92 -19.17
CA GLU A 75 -10.91 5.46 -19.25
C GLU A 75 -10.25 4.92 -20.53
N GLY A 76 -9.41 3.89 -20.32
CA GLY A 76 -8.80 3.10 -21.39
C GLY A 76 -9.73 2.06 -22.00
N GLY A 77 -9.14 1.12 -22.75
CA GLY A 77 -9.85 -0.05 -23.27
C GLY A 77 -10.13 -1.09 -22.18
N ALA A 78 -10.99 -2.06 -22.46
CA ALA A 78 -11.13 -3.22 -21.59
C ALA A 78 -9.85 -4.07 -21.60
N ILE A 79 -9.49 -4.63 -20.45
CA ILE A 79 -8.44 -5.65 -20.36
C ILE A 79 -8.93 -6.93 -21.07
N ASP A 80 -8.05 -7.63 -21.78
CA ASP A 80 -8.33 -8.93 -22.39
C ASP A 80 -7.16 -9.89 -22.09
N LEU A 81 -7.24 -10.57 -20.94
CA LEU A 81 -6.21 -11.49 -20.49
C LEU A 81 -6.24 -12.80 -21.26
N ARG A 82 -5.05 -13.28 -21.61
CA ARG A 82 -4.86 -14.59 -22.25
C ARG A 82 -4.31 -15.56 -21.23
N TYR A 83 -5.02 -16.67 -21.05
CA TYR A 83 -4.64 -17.73 -20.13
C TYR A 83 -5.03 -19.11 -20.64
N VAL A 84 -4.47 -20.14 -20.03
CA VAL A 84 -4.89 -21.54 -20.22
C VAL A 84 -5.35 -22.13 -18.91
N VAL A 85 -6.31 -23.04 -18.94
CA VAL A 85 -6.75 -23.78 -17.75
C VAL A 85 -6.02 -25.12 -17.69
N ARG A 86 -5.37 -25.40 -16.55
CA ARG A 86 -4.72 -26.69 -16.25
C ARG A 86 -5.16 -27.15 -14.87
N ASP A 87 -5.75 -28.34 -14.77
CA ASP A 87 -6.19 -28.92 -13.50
C ASP A 87 -7.07 -27.96 -12.65
N GLY A 88 -7.99 -27.24 -13.33
CA GLY A 88 -8.86 -26.23 -12.73
C GLY A 88 -8.23 -24.84 -12.55
N MET A 89 -6.90 -24.74 -12.62
CA MET A 89 -6.15 -23.50 -12.43
C MET A 89 -6.00 -22.71 -13.73
N GLY A 90 -6.33 -21.42 -13.71
CA GLY A 90 -5.94 -20.45 -14.72
C GLY A 90 -4.46 -20.12 -14.61
N VAL A 91 -3.72 -20.30 -15.71
CA VAL A 91 -2.30 -19.97 -15.84
C VAL A 91 -2.17 -18.88 -16.91
N PRO A 92 -1.68 -17.68 -16.56
CA PRO A 92 -1.56 -16.60 -17.53
C PRO A 92 -0.52 -16.98 -18.60
N LEU A 93 -0.73 -16.52 -19.84
CA LEU A 93 0.19 -16.77 -20.95
C LEU A 93 1.29 -15.71 -21.07
N ASP A 94 1.19 -14.63 -20.30
CA ASP A 94 2.12 -13.53 -20.23
C ASP A 94 2.22 -12.97 -18.79
N GLU A 95 3.20 -12.12 -18.57
CA GLU A 95 3.47 -11.46 -17.29
C GLU A 95 2.36 -10.49 -16.89
N ASP A 96 1.76 -9.76 -17.84
CA ASP A 96 0.59 -8.90 -17.63
C ASP A 96 -0.52 -9.66 -16.86
N GLY A 97 -0.83 -10.89 -17.28
CA GLY A 97 -1.83 -11.72 -16.60
C GLY A 97 -1.43 -12.13 -15.19
N LEU A 98 -0.14 -12.37 -14.93
CA LEU A 98 0.36 -12.69 -13.59
C LEU A 98 0.26 -11.47 -12.67
N ILE A 99 0.67 -10.29 -13.13
CA ILE A 99 0.54 -9.02 -12.40
C ILE A 99 -0.91 -8.76 -12.04
N LEU A 100 -1.80 -8.80 -13.03
CA LEU A 100 -3.20 -8.42 -12.86
C LEU A 100 -3.97 -9.35 -11.92
N TRP A 101 -3.77 -10.67 -12.04
CA TRP A 101 -4.37 -11.61 -11.08
C TRP A 101 -3.75 -11.50 -9.69
N THR A 102 -2.45 -11.22 -9.58
CA THR A 102 -1.80 -11.01 -8.29
C THR A 102 -2.31 -9.75 -7.59
N TYR A 103 -2.43 -8.65 -8.31
CA TYR A 103 -3.03 -7.41 -7.82
C TYR A 103 -4.41 -7.67 -7.21
N TYR A 104 -5.28 -8.34 -7.97
CA TYR A 104 -6.64 -8.59 -7.53
C TYR A 104 -6.72 -9.53 -6.33
N HIS A 105 -5.90 -10.60 -6.32
CA HIS A 105 -5.79 -11.53 -5.19
C HIS A 105 -5.32 -10.81 -3.93
N THR A 106 -4.25 -10.03 -4.03
CA THR A 106 -3.68 -9.33 -2.88
C THR A 106 -4.63 -8.29 -2.32
N LEU A 107 -5.32 -7.53 -3.18
CA LEU A 107 -6.32 -6.56 -2.73
C LEU A 107 -7.50 -7.26 -2.04
N ALA A 108 -7.93 -8.43 -2.54
CA ALA A 108 -8.95 -9.25 -1.89
C ALA A 108 -8.51 -9.73 -0.50
N ALA A 109 -7.26 -10.17 -0.38
CA ALA A 109 -6.68 -10.64 0.87
C ALA A 109 -6.54 -9.51 1.90
N ALA A 110 -6.07 -8.33 1.48
CA ALA A 110 -5.98 -7.15 2.33
C ALA A 110 -7.37 -6.73 2.83
N ARG A 111 -8.36 -6.63 1.94
CA ARG A 111 -9.76 -6.37 2.31
C ARG A 111 -10.28 -7.38 3.34
N GLY A 112 -10.03 -8.67 3.10
CA GLY A 112 -10.46 -9.75 3.99
C GLY A 112 -9.89 -9.61 5.39
N GLN A 113 -8.57 -9.46 5.50
CA GLN A 113 -7.88 -9.31 6.79
C GLN A 113 -8.35 -8.07 7.56
N LEU A 114 -8.48 -6.92 6.89
CA LEU A 114 -8.93 -5.70 7.56
C LEU A 114 -10.42 -5.77 7.97
N THR A 115 -11.28 -6.40 7.16
CA THR A 115 -12.68 -6.62 7.54
C THR A 115 -12.78 -7.56 8.73
N GLU A 116 -11.93 -8.60 8.79
CA GLU A 116 -11.84 -9.52 9.94
C GLU A 116 -11.35 -8.80 11.20
N ALA A 117 -10.50 -7.78 11.05
CA ALA A 117 -10.10 -6.87 12.13
C ALA A 117 -11.17 -5.82 12.50
N GLY A 118 -12.33 -5.82 11.83
CA GLY A 118 -13.46 -4.94 12.16
C GLY A 118 -13.43 -3.56 11.50
N ILE A 119 -12.51 -3.33 10.57
CA ILE A 119 -12.37 -2.04 9.87
C ILE A 119 -13.44 -1.92 8.78
N ASP A 120 -14.16 -0.80 8.76
CA ASP A 120 -15.17 -0.52 7.73
C ASP A 120 -14.52 -0.04 6.43
N LEU A 121 -14.57 -0.88 5.40
CA LEU A 121 -14.02 -0.60 4.07
C LEU A 121 -15.10 -0.24 3.05
N SER A 122 -16.35 -0.04 3.47
CA SER A 122 -17.47 0.22 2.58
C SER A 122 -17.37 1.55 1.83
N GLY A 123 -16.65 2.53 2.40
CA GLY A 123 -16.35 3.80 1.75
C GLY A 123 -15.24 3.73 0.70
N ILE A 124 -14.45 2.66 0.71
CA ILE A 124 -13.30 2.47 -0.19
C ILE A 124 -13.71 1.70 -1.44
N PHE A 125 -14.33 0.52 -1.28
CA PHE A 125 -14.64 -0.31 -2.45
C PHE A 125 -15.93 0.13 -3.18
N PRO A 126 -15.98 0.00 -4.52
CA PRO A 126 -14.97 -0.56 -5.41
C PRO A 126 -13.84 0.43 -5.77
N ILE A 127 -12.62 -0.09 -5.95
CA ILE A 127 -11.45 0.65 -6.45
C ILE A 127 -11.14 0.16 -7.86
N ASN A 128 -11.33 1.03 -8.84
CA ASN A 128 -10.93 0.71 -10.21
C ASN A 128 -9.40 0.80 -10.37
N PHE A 129 -8.87 0.21 -11.44
CA PHE A 129 -7.45 0.31 -11.71
C PHE A 129 -7.14 0.49 -13.20
N ALA A 130 -6.07 1.24 -13.48
CA ALA A 130 -5.53 1.45 -14.81
C ALA A 130 -4.21 0.68 -14.96
N TYR A 131 -4.17 -0.23 -15.92
CA TYR A 131 -2.98 -0.97 -16.31
C TYR A 131 -2.33 -0.33 -17.54
N GLN A 132 -1.06 0.07 -17.39
CA GLN A 132 -0.29 0.79 -18.41
C GLN A 132 -0.95 2.12 -18.88
N PRO A 133 -1.45 2.99 -17.98
CA PRO A 133 -1.97 4.29 -18.41
C PRO A 133 -0.88 5.18 -18.99
N ILE A 134 -1.29 6.16 -19.79
CA ILE A 134 -0.41 7.20 -20.32
C ILE A 134 -0.47 8.41 -19.39
N PHE A 135 0.68 8.97 -19.03
CA PHE A 135 0.77 10.29 -18.42
C PHE A 135 1.09 11.35 -19.46
N VAL A 136 0.43 12.50 -19.36
CA VAL A 136 0.66 13.64 -20.26
C VAL A 136 1.69 14.62 -19.68
N THR A 137 2.28 14.30 -18.52
CA THR A 137 3.30 15.11 -17.83
C THR A 137 4.67 14.46 -17.96
N GLU A 138 5.67 15.22 -18.42
CA GLU A 138 7.04 14.71 -18.67
C GLU A 138 7.78 14.27 -17.39
N ASP A 139 7.34 14.73 -16.21
CA ASP A 139 8.05 14.53 -14.93
C ASP A 139 7.58 13.30 -14.11
N PHE A 140 6.48 12.64 -14.48
CA PHE A 140 6.01 11.41 -13.80
C PHE A 140 6.72 10.13 -14.32
N PHE A 141 7.72 10.29 -15.19
CA PHE A 141 8.45 9.19 -15.83
C PHE A 141 9.63 8.70 -14.99
N SER A 142 9.32 8.06 -13.87
CA SER A 142 10.16 7.01 -13.30
C SER A 142 9.20 5.87 -12.97
N GLY A 143 8.88 5.00 -13.93
CA GLY A 143 9.72 3.86 -14.24
C GLY A 143 9.50 2.81 -13.14
N GLU A 144 8.75 1.74 -13.46
CA GLU A 144 8.39 0.63 -12.56
C GLU A 144 7.59 1.09 -11.35
N ASN A 145 6.25 1.12 -11.47
CA ASN A 145 5.46 1.53 -10.32
C ASN A 145 4.09 0.89 -10.24
N ALA A 146 3.64 0.68 -9.00
CA ALA A 146 2.24 0.69 -8.65
C ALA A 146 2.00 2.00 -7.88
N ALA A 147 0.84 2.62 -8.06
CA ALA A 147 0.52 3.84 -7.32
C ALA A 147 -0.97 3.89 -7.02
N TYR A 148 -1.34 4.33 -5.84
CA TYR A 148 -2.70 4.80 -5.57
C TYR A 148 -2.83 6.28 -5.95
N VAL A 149 -3.89 6.62 -6.70
CA VAL A 149 -4.15 7.99 -7.14
C VAL A 149 -5.47 8.47 -6.52
N SER A 150 -5.38 9.57 -5.78
CA SER A 150 -6.46 10.32 -5.14
C SER A 150 -6.63 11.71 -5.79
N GLY A 151 -7.44 12.60 -5.18
CA GLY A 151 -7.65 13.96 -5.69
C GLY A 151 -8.58 14.03 -6.89
N GLY A 152 -9.84 13.63 -6.71
CA GLY A 152 -10.87 13.61 -7.76
C GLY A 152 -11.06 12.24 -8.43
N VAL A 153 -10.06 11.37 -8.32
CA VAL A 153 -10.14 9.95 -8.67
C VAL A 153 -9.96 9.06 -7.44
N HIS A 154 -10.32 7.79 -7.59
CA HIS A 154 -10.07 6.73 -6.62
C HIS A 154 -9.66 5.50 -7.42
N MET A 155 -8.37 5.41 -7.74
CA MET A 155 -7.89 4.45 -8.73
C MET A 155 -6.45 4.00 -8.45
N PHE A 156 -6.21 2.71 -8.62
CA PHE A 156 -4.85 2.19 -8.69
C PHE A 156 -4.28 2.34 -10.09
N MET A 157 -2.98 2.56 -10.12
CA MET A 157 -2.17 2.49 -11.31
C MET A 157 -1.23 1.31 -11.21
N LEU A 158 -1.13 0.57 -12.30
CA LEU A 158 -0.21 -0.56 -12.42
C LEU A 158 0.60 -0.39 -13.70
N LEU A 159 1.91 -0.20 -13.55
CA LEU A 159 2.86 -0.15 -14.66
C LEU A 159 3.58 -1.50 -14.79
N PRO A 160 4.00 -1.88 -16.00
CA PRO A 160 4.85 -3.03 -16.19
C PRO A 160 6.27 -2.67 -15.77
N ASP A 161 7.05 -3.68 -15.39
CA ASP A 161 8.45 -3.48 -15.07
C ASP A 161 9.24 -3.13 -16.34
N MET A 162 10.29 -2.32 -16.18
CA MET A 162 11.21 -1.95 -17.26
C MET A 162 12.50 -2.79 -17.23
N VAL A 163 12.80 -3.38 -16.09
CA VAL A 163 13.94 -4.21 -15.73
C VAL A 163 13.42 -5.57 -15.29
N GLU A 164 14.17 -6.62 -15.62
CA GLU A 164 13.79 -7.98 -15.25
C GLU A 164 14.07 -8.20 -13.75
N GLU A 165 13.02 -8.21 -12.94
CA GLU A 165 13.07 -8.50 -11.51
C GLU A 165 12.66 -9.94 -11.18
N VAL A 166 12.91 -10.37 -9.94
CA VAL A 166 12.48 -11.71 -9.49
C VAL A 166 10.96 -11.81 -9.38
N ILE A 167 10.35 -10.73 -8.88
CA ILE A 167 8.91 -10.54 -8.77
C ILE A 167 8.60 -9.14 -9.29
N PRO A 168 7.71 -9.01 -10.28
CA PRO A 168 7.38 -7.70 -10.81
C PRO A 168 6.86 -6.77 -9.73
N LEU A 169 7.20 -5.49 -9.77
CA LEU A 169 6.85 -4.58 -8.68
C LEU A 169 5.32 -4.48 -8.49
N ALA A 170 4.58 -4.38 -9.60
CA ALA A 170 3.11 -4.40 -9.60
C ALA A 170 2.49 -5.77 -9.23
N ALA A 171 3.31 -6.82 -9.11
CA ALA A 171 2.94 -8.14 -8.60
C ALA A 171 3.48 -8.40 -7.18
N ASN A 172 4.14 -7.44 -6.53
CA ASN A 172 4.62 -7.59 -5.16
C ASN A 172 3.44 -7.39 -4.18
N PRO A 173 3.05 -8.41 -3.39
CA PRO A 173 1.95 -8.28 -2.45
C PRO A 173 2.10 -7.14 -1.45
N GLY A 174 3.33 -6.84 -1.03
CA GLY A 174 3.61 -5.75 -0.09
C GLY A 174 3.42 -4.38 -0.71
N VAL A 175 3.85 -4.18 -1.96
CA VAL A 175 3.63 -2.93 -2.69
C VAL A 175 2.13 -2.70 -2.90
N ILE A 176 1.37 -3.71 -3.32
CA ILE A 176 -0.08 -3.57 -3.50
C ILE A 176 -0.79 -3.19 -2.19
N ARG A 177 -0.32 -3.73 -1.04
CA ARG A 177 -0.84 -3.39 0.28
C ARG A 177 -0.41 -2.01 0.74
N HIS A 178 0.81 -1.58 0.41
CA HIS A 178 1.31 -0.22 0.64
C HIS A 178 0.42 0.78 -0.09
N GLU A 179 0.19 0.61 -1.39
CA GLU A 179 -0.70 1.48 -2.16
C GLU A 179 -2.15 1.47 -1.64
N PHE A 180 -2.64 0.33 -1.15
CA PHE A 180 -3.93 0.26 -0.47
C PHE A 180 -3.94 1.00 0.87
N GLY A 181 -2.79 1.11 1.52
CA GLY A 181 -2.57 1.91 2.72
C GLY A 181 -2.89 3.37 2.52
N HIS A 182 -2.48 3.98 1.40
CA HIS A 182 -2.87 5.35 1.06
C HIS A 182 -4.39 5.50 0.92
N ALA A 183 -5.06 4.55 0.25
CA ALA A 183 -6.51 4.58 0.13
C ALA A 183 -7.21 4.53 1.50
N LEU A 184 -6.71 3.68 2.40
CA LEU A 184 -7.22 3.57 3.77
C LEU A 184 -6.90 4.84 4.59
N PHE A 185 -5.69 5.37 4.47
CA PHE A 185 -5.27 6.61 5.14
C PHE A 185 -6.22 7.76 4.76
N HIS A 186 -6.48 7.97 3.48
CA HIS A 186 -7.42 8.99 3.01
C HIS A 186 -8.85 8.76 3.52
N ALA A 187 -9.33 7.51 3.50
CA ALA A 187 -10.66 7.18 4.00
C ALA A 187 -10.82 7.44 5.50
N VAL A 188 -9.81 7.09 6.30
CA VAL A 188 -9.83 7.31 7.76
C VAL A 188 -9.69 8.80 8.09
N THR A 189 -8.77 9.49 7.43
CA THR A 189 -8.36 10.84 7.84
C THR A 189 -9.27 11.92 7.27
N VAL A 190 -9.80 11.75 6.05
CA VAL A 190 -10.64 12.74 5.36
C VAL A 190 -12.10 12.27 5.22
N GLY A 191 -12.38 10.98 5.43
CA GLY A 191 -13.73 10.41 5.30
C GLY A 191 -14.18 10.17 3.85
N ASP A 192 -13.35 10.49 2.86
CA ASP A 192 -13.59 10.22 1.44
C ASP A 192 -12.26 9.87 0.74
N PRO A 193 -12.08 8.63 0.23
CA PRO A 193 -10.85 8.25 -0.45
C PRO A 193 -10.63 8.99 -1.79
N LYS A 194 -11.66 9.64 -2.34
CA LYS A 194 -11.54 10.48 -3.55
C LYS A 194 -11.10 11.90 -3.27
N ALA A 195 -11.15 12.33 -2.00
CA ALA A 195 -10.72 13.68 -1.66
C ALA A 195 -9.25 13.87 -2.05
N SER A 196 -8.90 15.12 -2.36
CA SER A 196 -7.51 15.56 -2.41
C SER A 196 -6.82 15.20 -1.11
N ALA A 197 -5.51 14.99 -1.16
CA ALA A 197 -4.79 14.60 0.02
C ALA A 197 -4.93 15.68 1.09
N PRO A 198 -5.06 15.33 2.38
CA PRO A 198 -5.30 16.31 3.43
C PRO A 198 -4.22 17.40 3.48
N TYR A 199 -3.03 17.08 2.97
CA TYR A 199 -1.87 17.94 2.90
C TYR A 199 -1.81 18.88 1.69
N ASP A 200 -2.71 18.78 0.70
CA ASP A 200 -2.71 19.68 -0.46
C ASP A 200 -3.07 21.14 -0.08
N SER A 201 -3.70 21.35 1.08
CA SER A 201 -4.15 22.65 1.58
C SER A 201 -3.31 23.22 2.74
N LEU A 202 -2.31 22.48 3.20
CA LEU A 202 -1.46 22.83 4.35
C LEU A 202 -0.27 23.68 3.91
N ASP A 203 0.42 24.32 4.86
CA ASP A 203 1.74 24.89 4.56
C ASP A 203 2.75 23.80 4.17
N ASP A 204 3.77 24.17 3.41
CA ASP A 204 4.71 23.23 2.77
C ASP A 204 5.37 22.24 3.76
N ASP A 205 5.74 22.69 4.95
CA ASP A 205 6.41 21.86 5.96
C ASP A 205 5.42 20.90 6.65
N THR A 206 4.22 21.39 6.98
CA THR A 206 3.16 20.53 7.53
C THR A 206 2.72 19.50 6.51
N SER A 207 2.52 19.93 5.26
CA SER A 207 2.13 19.08 4.14
C SER A 207 3.12 17.93 3.93
N SER A 208 4.42 18.27 3.89
CA SER A 208 5.51 17.31 3.79
C SER A 208 5.53 16.32 4.96
N SER A 209 5.32 16.79 6.19
CA SER A 209 5.32 15.92 7.38
C SER A 209 4.13 14.95 7.40
N VAL A 210 2.94 15.41 6.98
CA VAL A 210 1.77 14.52 6.82
C VAL A 210 2.01 13.51 5.70
N SER A 211 2.62 13.92 4.59
CA SER A 211 3.01 13.00 3.51
C SER A 211 3.97 11.91 4.00
N ALA A 212 4.93 12.24 4.88
CA ALA A 212 5.78 11.24 5.50
C ALA A 212 5.00 10.26 6.41
N LEU A 213 4.00 10.74 7.15
CA LEU A 213 3.13 9.88 7.95
C LEU A 213 2.27 8.97 7.07
N ASP A 214 1.74 9.46 5.95
CA ASP A 214 0.98 8.66 4.98
C ASP A 214 1.85 7.54 4.37
N GLU A 215 3.05 7.87 3.89
CA GLU A 215 4.06 6.89 3.44
C GLU A 215 4.41 5.86 4.51
N GLY A 216 4.62 6.32 5.75
CA GLY A 216 4.86 5.45 6.89
C GLY A 216 3.69 4.53 7.17
N PHE A 217 2.46 5.04 7.15
CA PHE A 217 1.24 4.26 7.38
C PHE A 217 1.04 3.20 6.31
N ALA A 218 1.30 3.54 5.05
CA ALA A 218 1.29 2.58 3.95
C ALA A 218 2.28 1.42 4.18
N ASP A 219 3.51 1.73 4.64
CA ASP A 219 4.47 0.71 5.06
C ASP A 219 4.01 -0.11 6.27
N MET A 220 3.41 0.52 7.28
CA MET A 220 2.83 -0.19 8.42
C MET A 220 1.78 -1.19 7.98
N LEU A 221 0.84 -0.76 7.12
CA LEU A 221 -0.21 -1.64 6.64
C LEU A 221 0.38 -2.84 5.91
N ALA A 222 1.32 -2.62 4.98
CA ALA A 222 1.98 -3.68 4.25
C ALA A 222 2.75 -4.65 5.17
N THR A 223 3.63 -4.11 6.02
CA THR A 223 4.49 -4.89 6.91
C THR A 223 3.69 -5.70 7.93
N LEU A 224 2.69 -5.11 8.58
CA LEU A 224 1.87 -5.76 9.60
C LEU A 224 0.96 -6.82 8.99
N THR A 225 0.31 -6.53 7.86
CA THR A 225 -0.66 -7.48 7.28
C THR A 225 -0.01 -8.65 6.52
N LEU A 226 1.24 -8.50 6.09
CA LEU A 226 2.05 -9.60 5.55
C LEU A 226 2.93 -10.28 6.58
N ASP A 227 3.14 -9.65 7.73
CA ASP A 227 4.18 -10.00 8.69
C ASP A 227 5.56 -10.12 7.99
N ASP A 228 5.93 -9.06 7.28
CA ASP A 228 7.16 -8.96 6.49
C ASP A 228 7.76 -7.54 6.59
N PRO A 229 8.83 -7.33 7.37
CA PRO A 229 9.38 -6.00 7.60
C PRO A 229 10.13 -5.42 6.40
N ASN A 230 10.39 -6.22 5.36
CA ASN A 230 11.25 -5.82 4.24
C ASN A 230 10.68 -6.29 2.90
N PHE A 231 9.37 -6.13 2.73
CA PHE A 231 8.63 -6.64 1.57
C PHE A 231 9.10 -6.06 0.22
N PHE A 232 9.75 -4.88 0.21
CA PHE A 232 10.27 -4.29 -1.03
C PHE A 232 11.46 -5.06 -1.62
N VAL A 233 12.33 -5.65 -0.79
CA VAL A 233 13.64 -6.19 -1.24
C VAL A 233 13.52 -7.34 -2.23
N ILE A 234 12.37 -8.04 -2.28
CA ILE A 234 12.15 -9.10 -3.26
C ILE A 234 11.96 -8.58 -4.69
N SER A 235 11.49 -7.33 -4.84
CA SER A 235 11.31 -6.66 -6.13
C SER A 235 12.37 -5.59 -6.38
N ILE A 236 12.84 -4.89 -5.35
CA ILE A 236 13.84 -3.83 -5.46
C ILE A 236 14.92 -4.05 -4.39
N PRO A 237 15.95 -4.86 -4.68
CA PRO A 237 16.98 -5.21 -3.68
C PRO A 237 17.74 -4.02 -3.08
N SER A 238 17.73 -2.86 -3.75
CA SER A 238 18.35 -1.62 -3.25
C SER A 238 17.53 -0.88 -2.20
N MET A 239 16.25 -1.22 -1.99
CA MET A 239 15.36 -0.57 -1.00
C MET A 239 15.55 -1.06 0.44
N GLN A 240 16.76 -1.51 0.81
CA GLN A 240 17.09 -1.90 2.19
C GLN A 240 16.92 -0.75 3.19
N SER A 241 16.90 0.49 2.71
CA SER A 241 16.63 1.67 3.53
C SER A 241 15.18 1.77 4.02
N ARG A 242 14.25 0.93 3.52
CA ARG A 242 12.87 0.84 4.01
C ARG A 242 12.62 -0.41 4.88
N ASP A 243 13.67 -1.13 5.27
CA ASP A 243 13.53 -2.26 6.20
C ASP A 243 13.17 -1.73 7.60
N VAL A 244 11.94 -1.97 8.04
CA VAL A 244 11.43 -1.38 9.30
C VAL A 244 12.08 -1.97 10.55
N THR A 245 12.90 -3.01 10.43
CA THR A 245 13.69 -3.58 11.55
C THR A 245 14.98 -2.81 11.84
N GLY A 246 15.36 -1.86 10.97
CA GLY A 246 16.58 -1.07 11.13
C GLY A 246 16.56 -0.11 12.32
N ASP A 247 17.73 0.43 12.67
CA ASP A 247 17.92 1.42 13.74
C ASP A 247 17.53 2.85 13.28
N TRP A 248 16.36 3.00 12.66
CA TRP A 248 15.83 4.28 12.18
C TRP A 248 15.44 5.20 13.32
N GLN A 249 15.89 6.45 13.28
CA GLN A 249 15.54 7.50 14.22
C GLN A 249 15.18 8.76 13.45
N ALA A 250 14.13 9.44 13.89
CA ALA A 250 13.84 10.80 13.50
C ALA A 250 15.01 11.69 13.91
N SER A 251 15.43 12.55 13.01
CA SER A 251 16.44 13.57 13.27
C SER A 251 16.04 14.85 12.56
N PRO A 252 16.58 16.02 12.94
CA PRO A 252 16.23 17.29 12.30
C PRO A 252 16.45 17.31 10.78
N ALA A 253 17.31 16.43 10.26
CA ALA A 253 17.57 16.31 8.82
C ALA A 253 16.50 15.51 8.05
N LEU A 254 15.67 14.73 8.75
CA LEU A 254 14.55 13.98 8.16
C LEU A 254 13.25 14.76 8.18
N TYR A 255 13.20 15.90 8.87
CA TYR A 255 12.03 16.78 8.84
C TYR A 255 12.12 17.78 7.69
N PRO A 256 10.97 18.25 7.17
CA PRO A 256 10.92 19.29 6.15
C PRO A 256 11.70 20.54 6.57
N SER A 257 12.39 21.17 5.62
CA SER A 257 13.26 22.33 5.88
C SER A 257 12.94 23.55 4.99
N GLY A 258 11.67 23.71 4.60
CA GLY A 258 11.18 24.85 3.83
C GLY A 258 11.29 24.72 2.30
N ASP A 259 11.67 23.55 1.77
CA ASP A 259 11.56 23.22 0.35
C ASP A 259 10.87 21.86 0.18
N PRO A 260 9.56 21.83 -0.05
CA PRO A 260 8.79 20.59 -0.13
C PRO A 260 9.18 19.74 -1.35
N LEU A 261 9.73 20.36 -2.41
CA LEU A 261 10.12 19.66 -3.64
C LEU A 261 11.38 18.79 -3.45
N ASN A 262 12.16 19.06 -2.40
CA ASN A 262 13.38 18.32 -2.07
C ASN A 262 13.20 17.43 -0.83
N PHE A 263 11.99 17.36 -0.28
CA PHE A 263 11.69 16.52 0.86
C PHE A 263 11.51 15.06 0.43
N ASP A 264 12.13 14.14 1.16
CA ASP A 264 11.98 12.70 0.99
C ASP A 264 11.04 12.16 2.10
N PRO A 265 9.76 11.90 1.79
CA PRO A 265 8.81 11.44 2.79
C PRO A 265 9.10 10.01 3.27
N TYR A 266 9.81 9.21 2.48
CA TYR A 266 10.05 7.80 2.78
C TYR A 266 10.98 7.61 3.98
N ALA A 267 11.97 8.49 4.16
CA ALA A 267 12.94 8.35 5.24
C ALA A 267 12.31 8.58 6.64
N LEU A 268 11.48 9.62 6.78
CA LEU A 268 10.72 9.85 8.01
C LEU A 268 9.56 8.86 8.15
N GLY A 269 8.87 8.52 7.04
CA GLY A 269 7.85 7.47 7.01
C GLY A 269 8.34 6.12 7.54
N THR A 270 9.57 5.73 7.19
CA THR A 270 10.22 4.51 7.70
C THR A 270 10.39 4.56 9.22
N VAL A 271 10.66 5.72 9.82
CA VAL A 271 10.76 5.86 11.29
C VAL A 271 9.40 5.57 11.95
N TYR A 272 8.31 6.13 11.41
CA TYR A 272 6.96 5.83 11.90
C TYR A 272 6.66 4.34 11.77
N ALA A 273 6.92 3.75 10.60
CA ALA A 273 6.66 2.33 10.34
C ALA A 273 7.48 1.41 11.25
N SER A 274 8.73 1.78 11.57
CA SER A 274 9.56 1.09 12.55
C SER A 274 9.00 1.12 13.96
N LEU A 275 8.37 2.22 14.40
CA LEU A 275 7.71 2.27 15.71
C LEU A 275 6.51 1.30 15.77
N ALA A 276 5.73 1.21 14.70
CA ALA A 276 4.65 0.22 14.61
C ALA A 276 5.19 -1.21 14.59
N TRP A 277 6.32 -1.44 13.93
CA TRP A 277 6.99 -2.74 13.95
C TRP A 277 7.50 -3.10 15.36
N ASP A 278 8.07 -2.15 16.09
CA ASP A 278 8.46 -2.33 17.49
C ASP A 278 7.26 -2.80 18.34
N LEU A 279 6.06 -2.24 18.11
CA LEU A 279 4.84 -2.70 18.76
C LEU A 279 4.52 -4.15 18.36
N ARG A 280 4.56 -4.48 17.07
CA ARG A 280 4.35 -5.85 16.56
C ARG A 280 5.33 -6.87 17.15
N GLU A 281 6.57 -6.49 17.46
CA GLU A 281 7.53 -7.40 18.11
C GLU A 281 7.15 -7.71 19.57
N ARG A 282 6.38 -6.83 20.21
CA ARG A 282 5.89 -6.96 21.59
C ARG A 282 4.50 -7.59 21.66
N THR A 283 3.77 -7.63 20.55
CA THR A 283 2.39 -8.11 20.45
C THR A 283 2.23 -9.14 19.31
N SER A 284 1.01 -9.24 18.75
CA SER A 284 0.74 -9.87 17.46
C SER A 284 0.65 -8.80 16.35
N PRO A 285 0.81 -9.18 15.06
CA PRO A 285 0.54 -8.27 13.95
C PRO A 285 -0.88 -7.69 13.97
N GLU A 286 -1.87 -8.50 14.35
CA GLU A 286 -3.27 -8.07 14.43
C GLU A 286 -3.49 -7.00 15.51
N THR A 287 -2.91 -7.21 16.71
CA THR A 287 -2.97 -6.23 17.80
C THR A 287 -2.23 -4.94 17.44
N ALA A 288 -1.07 -5.03 16.79
CA ALA A 288 -0.33 -3.85 16.36
C ALA A 288 -1.12 -3.05 15.31
N LEU A 289 -1.77 -3.75 14.36
CA LEU A 289 -2.61 -3.12 13.34
C LEU A 289 -3.82 -2.41 13.94
N GLU A 290 -4.49 -3.02 14.93
CA GLU A 290 -5.59 -2.39 15.68
C GLU A 290 -5.15 -1.07 16.31
N HIS A 291 -4.00 -1.07 17.02
CA HIS A 291 -3.48 0.15 17.64
C HIS A 291 -3.02 1.21 16.65
N VAL A 292 -2.40 0.81 15.54
CA VAL A 292 -1.97 1.73 14.47
C VAL A 292 -3.17 2.47 13.86
N ILE A 293 -4.25 1.73 13.59
CA ILE A 293 -5.48 2.30 13.03
C ILE A 293 -6.20 3.17 14.07
N GLY A 294 -6.33 2.71 15.31
CA GLY A 294 -6.91 3.52 16.39
C GLY A 294 -6.15 4.83 16.63
N ALA A 295 -4.81 4.80 16.60
CA ALA A 295 -3.99 5.99 16.70
C ALA A 295 -4.19 6.94 15.50
N LEU A 296 -4.39 6.41 14.28
CA LEU A 296 -4.69 7.22 13.11
C LEU A 296 -6.08 7.87 13.18
N GLU A 297 -7.09 7.12 13.64
CA GLU A 297 -8.45 7.62 13.85
C GLU A 297 -8.47 8.76 14.87
N ASP A 298 -7.79 8.60 16.00
CA ASP A 298 -7.69 9.64 17.03
C ASP A 298 -6.90 10.86 16.52
N TRP A 299 -5.80 10.64 15.81
CA TRP A 299 -5.01 11.72 15.20
C TRP A 299 -5.84 12.56 14.22
N ALA A 300 -6.62 11.89 13.36
CA ALA A 300 -7.54 12.55 12.44
C ALA A 300 -8.66 13.30 13.17
N ALA A 301 -9.24 12.69 14.21
CA ALA A 301 -10.31 13.29 15.01
C ALA A 301 -9.86 14.51 15.82
N GLU A 302 -8.59 14.56 16.23
CA GLU A 302 -7.96 15.71 16.88
C GLU A 302 -7.67 16.87 15.90
N GLU A 303 -7.86 16.66 14.59
CA GLU A 303 -7.43 17.58 13.52
C GLU A 303 -5.94 17.96 13.69
N ALA A 304 -5.13 17.01 14.15
CA ALA A 304 -3.72 17.22 14.52
C ALA A 304 -2.79 17.28 13.30
N TRP A 305 -3.26 17.79 12.17
CA TRP A 305 -2.54 17.91 10.91
C TRP A 305 -1.22 18.66 11.06
N SER A 306 -1.20 19.67 11.93
CA SER A 306 0.01 20.47 12.24
C SER A 306 1.01 19.77 13.16
N ALA A 307 0.72 18.55 13.61
CA ALA A 307 1.58 17.75 14.48
C ALA A 307 1.53 16.26 14.10
N PRO A 308 2.10 15.83 12.95
CA PRO A 308 2.08 14.42 12.55
C PRO A 308 2.71 13.47 13.58
N ASP A 309 3.72 13.92 14.32
CA ASP A 309 4.33 13.17 15.42
C ASP A 309 3.36 12.83 16.56
N ARG A 310 2.24 13.56 16.67
CA ARG A 310 1.18 13.25 17.64
C ARG A 310 0.62 11.84 17.42
N TRP A 311 0.60 11.35 16.18
CA TRP A 311 0.22 9.97 15.88
C TRP A 311 1.11 8.96 16.64
N ALA A 312 2.43 9.18 16.68
CA ALA A 312 3.36 8.28 17.37
C ALA A 312 3.14 8.28 18.89
N GLU A 313 2.74 9.42 19.47
CA GLU A 313 2.36 9.52 20.88
C GLU A 313 1.05 8.77 21.16
N LEU A 314 0.04 8.97 20.30
CA LEU A 314 -1.24 8.26 20.37
C LEU A 314 -1.04 6.74 20.29
N LEU A 315 -0.13 6.25 19.45
CA LEU A 315 0.20 4.83 19.40
C LEU A 315 0.72 4.30 20.74
N VAL A 316 1.55 5.07 21.45
CA VAL A 316 2.03 4.72 22.79
C VAL A 316 0.89 4.77 23.82
N GLU A 317 0.00 5.76 23.74
CA GLU A 317 -1.17 5.89 24.61
C GLU A 317 -2.12 4.70 24.45
N HIS A 318 -2.39 4.29 23.22
CA HIS A 318 -3.17 3.09 22.87
C HIS A 318 -2.56 1.82 23.47
N ALA A 319 -1.25 1.63 23.29
CA ALA A 319 -0.51 0.50 23.86
C ALA A 319 -0.53 0.51 25.41
N TYR A 320 -0.48 1.69 26.03
CA TYR A 320 -0.58 1.85 27.48
C TYR A 320 -1.98 1.54 28.01
N ALA A 321 -3.01 1.95 27.27
CA ALA A 321 -4.41 1.71 27.61
C ALA A 321 -4.76 0.21 27.61
N ASP A 322 -4.16 -0.57 26.70
CA ASP A 322 -4.28 -2.04 26.72
C ASP A 322 -3.50 -2.64 27.90
N SER A 323 -2.25 -2.21 28.10
CA SER A 323 -1.40 -2.72 29.18
C SER A 323 -0.30 -1.75 29.58
N ALA A 324 -0.24 -1.38 30.87
CA ALA A 324 0.81 -0.51 31.39
C ALA A 324 2.23 -1.05 31.14
N SER A 325 2.45 -2.37 31.15
CA SER A 325 3.77 -2.93 30.82
C SER A 325 4.11 -2.80 29.35
N LEU A 326 3.12 -2.93 28.47
CA LEU A 326 3.29 -2.74 27.03
C LEU A 326 3.59 -1.26 26.75
N GLY A 327 2.77 -0.35 27.29
CA GLY A 327 2.97 1.10 27.18
C GLY A 327 4.35 1.55 27.65
N LEU A 328 4.84 1.07 28.81
CA LEU A 328 6.21 1.39 29.27
C LEU A 328 7.29 0.89 28.29
N SER A 329 7.13 -0.30 27.71
CA SER A 329 8.08 -0.80 26.71
C SER A 329 8.01 -0.06 25.37
N MET A 330 6.86 0.56 25.07
CA MET A 330 6.66 1.43 23.92
C MET A 330 7.19 2.84 24.16
N CYS A 331 7.20 3.34 25.41
CA CYS A 331 7.90 4.57 25.77
C CYS A 331 9.40 4.49 25.44
N ASP A 332 10.04 3.37 25.74
CA ASP A 332 11.46 3.15 25.40
C ASP A 332 11.68 3.14 23.87
N ALA A 333 10.76 2.51 23.12
CA ALA A 333 10.81 2.49 21.66
C ALA A 333 10.61 3.90 21.09
N TYR A 334 9.59 4.63 21.55
CA TYR A 334 9.33 6.01 21.16
C TYR A 334 10.54 6.90 21.42
N ALA A 335 11.13 6.85 22.61
CA ALA A 335 12.30 7.65 22.96
C ALA A 335 13.53 7.32 22.09
N PHE A 336 13.65 6.10 21.61
CA PHE A 336 14.68 5.71 20.64
C PHE A 336 14.38 6.24 19.24
N ARG A 337 13.14 6.09 18.75
CA ARG A 337 12.71 6.48 17.40
C ARG A 337 12.59 8.00 17.24
N PHE A 338 12.18 8.72 18.28
CA PHE A 338 11.93 10.16 18.28
C PHE A 338 12.70 10.85 19.43
N PRO A 339 14.05 10.81 19.41
CA PRO A 339 14.88 11.22 20.54
C PRO A 339 14.81 12.72 20.87
N ASP A 340 14.42 13.55 19.90
CA ASP A 340 14.30 15.00 20.04
C ASP A 340 12.87 15.45 20.42
N ASN A 341 11.90 14.53 20.46
CA ASN A 341 10.51 14.84 20.81
C ASN A 341 10.29 14.80 22.33
N THR A 342 9.25 15.49 22.79
CA THR A 342 8.84 15.39 24.20
C THR A 342 8.25 14.01 24.43
N ALA A 343 8.62 13.35 25.52
CA ALA A 343 8.06 12.04 25.85
C ALA A 343 6.52 12.14 26.04
N PRO A 344 5.74 11.15 25.56
CA PRO A 344 4.30 11.09 25.79
C PRO A 344 3.98 11.15 27.30
N GLU A 345 2.84 11.74 27.67
CA GLU A 345 2.41 11.83 29.08
C GLU A 345 2.52 10.51 29.88
N PRO A 346 2.13 9.33 29.36
CA PRO A 346 2.23 8.08 30.13
C PRO A 346 3.67 7.62 30.42
N CYS A 347 4.67 8.24 29.79
CA CYS A 347 6.09 7.91 29.95
C CYS A 347 6.80 8.71 31.07
N GLY A 348 6.12 9.69 31.68
CA GLY A 348 6.68 10.69 32.61
C GLY A 348 6.47 10.45 34.11
#